data_AF-A0A7M7P4Z5-F1
#
_entry.id   AF-A0A7M7P4Z5-F1
#
_cell.length_a   1.000
_cell.length_b   1.000
_cell.length_c   1.000
_cell.angle_alpha   90.00
_cell.angle_beta   90.00
_cell.angle_gamma   90.00
#
_symmetry.space_group_name_H-M   'P 1'
#
loop_
_entity.id
_entity.type
_entity.pdbx_description
1 polymer ?
#
loop_
_entity_poly.entity_id
_entity_poly.type
_entity_poly.pdbx_seq_one_letter_code
_entity_poly.pdbx_strand_id
1 'polypeptide(L)'
;MEDPKMPIGPAEGVPSIPSFEDVGFPKIPKVFGEPVQAIKVFEEYNKIVVTDEIQQMFNERMDFTKPDVLEKLQSVWLHASYLALERCGFEHLKPMLGPGKISDILPLMFIAYHDCPEVLKLGAYVQDPLVGIPPPSVIDIGSEMPNLNLVSLAGKTVGLSDLHINKDRTMMIMASSAS
;
A
#
# COMPACT_ATOMS: atom_id res chain seq x y z
N MET A 1 24.44 -14.06 43.10
CA MET A 1 24.17 -13.08 42.04
C MET A 1 22.83 -13.46 41.48
N GLU A 2 21.79 -12.69 41.82
CA GLU A 2 20.45 -12.87 41.27
C GLU A 2 20.32 -12.00 40.01
N ASP A 3 19.78 -12.58 38.94
CA ASP A 3 19.51 -11.88 37.68
C ASP A 3 18.46 -10.78 37.86
N PRO A 4 18.58 -9.62 37.18
CA PRO A 4 17.59 -8.57 37.26
C PRO A 4 16.29 -8.98 36.53
N LYS A 5 15.18 -9.03 37.28
CA LYS A 5 13.82 -9.16 36.72
C LYS A 5 13.52 -7.94 35.85
N MET A 6 13.28 -8.15 34.55
CA MET A 6 12.73 -7.11 33.69
C MET A 6 11.29 -6.77 34.11
N PRO A 7 10.89 -5.48 34.13
CA PRO A 7 9.53 -5.09 34.43
C PRO A 7 8.62 -5.47 33.26
N ILE A 8 7.66 -6.37 33.53
CA ILE A 8 6.57 -6.71 32.62
C ILE A 8 5.42 -5.77 32.95
N GLY A 9 5.39 -4.62 32.28
CA GLY A 9 4.29 -3.66 32.36
C GLY A 9 4.33 -2.77 31.10
N PRO A 10 3.16 -2.36 30.57
CA PRO A 10 3.14 -1.42 29.46
C PRO A 10 3.82 -0.12 29.89
N ALA A 11 4.66 0.44 29.03
CA ALA A 11 5.30 1.73 29.27
C ALA A 11 4.20 2.80 29.47
N GLU A 12 4.23 3.48 30.63
CA GLU A 12 3.32 4.58 30.93
C GLU A 12 3.36 5.61 29.78
N GLY A 13 2.20 5.90 29.19
CA GLY A 13 2.05 6.94 28.17
C GLY A 13 1.93 6.47 26.72
N VAL A 14 1.98 5.17 26.43
CA VAL A 14 1.57 4.65 25.12
C VAL A 14 0.05 4.47 25.14
N PRO A 15 -0.71 5.12 24.24
CA PRO A 15 -2.14 4.85 24.10
C PRO A 15 -2.31 3.34 23.88
N SER A 16 -3.07 2.68 24.75
CA SER A 16 -3.50 1.30 24.52
C SER A 16 -4.29 1.31 23.21
N ILE A 17 -3.67 0.85 22.13
CA ILE A 17 -4.40 0.54 20.91
C ILE A 17 -5.43 -0.51 21.34
N PRO A 18 -6.74 -0.23 21.23
CA PRO A 18 -7.76 -1.19 21.64
C PRO A 18 -7.45 -2.51 20.95
N SER A 19 -7.49 -3.61 21.70
CA SER A 19 -7.28 -4.92 21.09
C SER A 19 -8.34 -5.08 19.99
N PHE A 20 -7.97 -5.71 18.89
CA PHE A 20 -8.90 -5.94 17.78
C PHE A 20 -10.15 -6.76 18.19
N GLU A 21 -10.15 -7.34 19.39
CA GLU A 21 -11.29 -8.04 19.98
C GLU A 21 -12.42 -7.09 20.41
N ASP A 22 -12.13 -5.84 20.77
CA ASP A 22 -13.13 -4.87 21.24
C ASP A 22 -13.96 -4.24 20.11
N VAL A 23 -13.53 -4.40 18.85
CA VAL A 23 -14.19 -3.78 17.69
C VAL A 23 -14.99 -4.80 16.89
N GLY A 24 -15.69 -5.73 17.54
CA GLY A 24 -16.84 -6.47 16.99
C GLY A 24 -16.77 -6.88 15.51
N PHE A 25 -15.60 -7.32 15.00
CA PHE A 25 -15.45 -7.67 13.61
C PHE A 25 -16.35 -8.86 13.29
N PRO A 26 -17.01 -8.89 12.11
CA PRO A 26 -17.86 -10.01 11.74
C PRO A 26 -17.02 -11.29 11.76
N LYS A 27 -17.37 -12.21 12.68
CA LYS A 27 -16.72 -13.51 12.80
C LYS A 27 -17.13 -14.36 11.60
N ILE A 28 -16.32 -14.31 10.55
CA ILE A 28 -16.46 -15.22 9.42
C ILE A 28 -15.80 -16.56 9.76
N PRO A 29 -16.32 -17.70 9.26
CA PRO A 29 -15.70 -19.01 9.50
C PRO A 29 -14.28 -19.07 8.91
N LYS A 30 -13.43 -19.93 9.47
CA LYS A 30 -12.09 -20.24 8.95
C LYS A 30 -12.19 -20.87 7.57
N VAL A 31 -12.05 -20.05 6.53
CA VAL A 31 -12.34 -20.42 5.14
C VAL A 31 -11.32 -21.36 4.51
N PHE A 32 -10.07 -21.38 5.01
CA PHE A 32 -9.01 -22.27 4.53
C PHE A 32 -8.93 -23.58 5.34
N GLY A 33 -9.78 -23.76 6.35
CA GLY A 33 -9.71 -24.85 7.31
C GLY A 33 -8.73 -24.55 8.45
N GLU A 34 -7.86 -25.51 8.77
CA GLU A 34 -6.90 -25.39 9.87
C GLU A 34 -5.91 -24.24 9.64
N PRO A 35 -5.38 -23.58 10.70
CA PRO A 35 -4.44 -22.46 10.57
C PRO A 35 -3.23 -22.75 9.67
N VAL A 36 -2.75 -24.00 9.66
CA VAL A 36 -1.65 -24.45 8.79
C VAL A 36 -1.95 -24.32 7.29
N GLN A 37 -3.23 -24.44 6.90
CA GLN A 37 -3.65 -24.27 5.52
C GLN A 37 -3.66 -22.79 5.13
N ALA A 38 -4.13 -21.92 6.02
CA ALA A 38 -4.04 -20.47 5.83
C ALA A 38 -2.58 -20.01 5.71
N ILE A 39 -1.69 -20.51 6.57
CA ILE A 39 -0.24 -20.24 6.50
C ILE A 39 0.33 -20.59 5.12
N LYS A 40 0.01 -21.78 4.58
CA LYS A 40 0.48 -22.20 3.25
C LYS A 40 0.03 -21.25 2.14
N VAL A 41 -1.23 -20.85 2.18
CA VAL A 41 -1.78 -19.90 1.21
C VAL A 41 -1.09 -18.54 1.33
N PHE A 42 -0.77 -18.12 2.55
CA PHE A 42 -0.08 -16.87 2.85
C PHE A 42 1.33 -16.85 2.28
N GLU A 43 2.08 -17.94 2.52
CA GLU A 43 3.42 -18.14 1.98
C GLU A 43 3.42 -18.19 0.45
N GLU A 44 2.43 -18.85 -0.15
CA GLU A 44 2.32 -18.92 -1.61
C GLU A 44 1.97 -17.56 -2.21
N TYR A 45 1.05 -16.81 -1.59
CA TYR A 45 0.75 -15.43 -1.97
C TYR A 45 2.01 -14.55 -1.94
N ASN A 46 2.79 -14.61 -0.85
CA ASN A 46 4.03 -13.86 -0.72
C ASN A 46 5.07 -14.22 -1.80
N LYS A 47 5.13 -15.49 -2.24
CA LYS A 47 5.99 -15.88 -3.37
C LYS A 47 5.48 -15.34 -4.70
N ILE A 48 4.17 -15.27 -4.89
CA ILE A 48 3.55 -14.79 -6.13
C ILE A 48 3.73 -13.29 -6.28
N VAL A 49 3.51 -12.49 -5.24
CA VAL A 49 3.56 -11.01 -5.36
C VAL A 49 4.95 -10.48 -5.72
N VAL A 50 6.01 -11.27 -5.50
CA VAL A 50 7.39 -10.91 -5.85
C VAL A 50 7.85 -11.45 -7.21
N THR A 51 6.99 -12.14 -7.96
CA THR A 51 7.38 -12.64 -9.29
C THR A 51 7.49 -11.49 -10.29
N ASP A 52 8.37 -11.66 -11.28
CA ASP A 52 8.55 -10.69 -12.36
C ASP A 52 7.23 -10.40 -13.09
N GLU A 53 6.37 -11.41 -13.26
CA GLU A 53 5.05 -11.27 -13.89
C GLU A 53 4.17 -10.30 -13.11
N ILE A 54 4.03 -10.48 -11.80
CA ILE A 54 3.22 -9.60 -10.97
C ILE A 54 3.82 -8.20 -10.92
N GLN A 55 5.15 -8.09 -10.75
CA GLN A 55 5.85 -6.80 -10.75
C GLN A 55 5.68 -6.05 -12.08
N GLN A 56 5.70 -6.75 -13.21
CA GLN A 56 5.41 -6.17 -14.51
C GLN A 56 3.97 -5.67 -14.59
N MET A 57 2.98 -6.42 -14.07
CA MET A 57 1.60 -5.95 -14.01
C MET A 57 1.43 -4.69 -13.17
N PHE A 58 2.17 -4.55 -12.06
CA PHE A 58 2.22 -3.31 -11.31
C PHE A 58 2.79 -2.17 -12.16
N ASN A 59 3.98 -2.35 -12.74
CA ASN A 59 4.64 -1.32 -13.55
C ASN A 59 3.79 -0.84 -14.74
N GLU A 60 3.07 -1.74 -15.40
CA GLU A 60 2.22 -1.41 -16.55
C GLU A 60 0.93 -0.68 -16.16
N ARG A 61 0.42 -0.92 -14.96
CA ARG A 61 -0.92 -0.47 -14.54
C ARG A 61 -0.91 0.65 -13.50
N MET A 62 0.20 0.88 -12.81
CA MET A 62 0.36 1.95 -11.81
C MET A 62 0.69 3.29 -12.46
N ASP A 63 -0.34 4.02 -12.87
CA ASP A 63 -0.23 5.43 -13.24
C ASP A 63 -1.08 6.28 -12.30
N PHE A 64 -0.44 6.83 -11.26
CA PHE A 64 -1.11 7.62 -10.22
C PHE A 64 -1.71 8.94 -10.71
N THR A 65 -1.44 9.33 -11.95
CA THR A 65 -2.08 10.50 -12.56
C THR A 65 -3.47 10.18 -13.12
N LYS A 66 -3.81 8.89 -13.26
CA LYS A 66 -5.09 8.44 -13.78
C LYS A 66 -6.10 8.15 -12.65
N PRO A 67 -7.38 8.49 -12.84
CA PRO A 67 -8.42 8.26 -11.83
C PRO A 67 -8.70 6.78 -11.57
N ASP A 68 -8.33 5.88 -12.49
CA ASP A 68 -8.58 4.43 -12.41
C ASP A 68 -7.43 3.63 -11.78
N VAL A 69 -6.38 4.30 -11.27
CA VAL A 69 -5.20 3.65 -10.72
C VAL A 69 -5.51 2.71 -9.55
N LEU A 70 -6.45 3.08 -8.68
CA LEU A 70 -6.82 2.27 -7.52
C LEU A 70 -7.56 0.99 -7.92
N GLU A 71 -8.41 1.06 -8.93
CA GLU A 71 -9.10 -0.11 -9.48
C GLU A 71 -8.08 -1.05 -10.15
N LYS A 72 -7.16 -0.49 -10.93
CA LYS A 72 -6.07 -1.23 -11.55
C LYS A 72 -5.17 -1.90 -10.52
N LEU A 73 -4.85 -1.20 -9.44
CA LEU A 73 -4.10 -1.74 -8.30
C LEU A 73 -4.80 -2.94 -7.67
N GLN A 74 -6.08 -2.80 -7.34
CA GLN A 74 -6.89 -3.90 -6.83
C GLN A 74 -6.92 -5.08 -7.80
N SER A 75 -6.96 -4.83 -9.12
CA SER A 75 -6.95 -5.91 -10.11
C SER A 75 -5.69 -6.77 -10.07
N VAL A 76 -4.54 -6.18 -9.73
CA VAL A 76 -3.27 -6.91 -9.65
C VAL A 76 -3.20 -7.75 -8.37
N TRP A 77 -3.59 -7.17 -7.22
CA TRP A 77 -3.71 -7.94 -5.96
C TRP A 77 -4.71 -9.09 -6.06
N LEU A 78 -5.85 -8.85 -6.73
CA LEU A 78 -6.84 -9.88 -6.98
C LEU A 78 -6.29 -10.99 -7.87
N HIS A 79 -5.49 -10.64 -8.88
CA HIS A 79 -4.83 -11.62 -9.74
C HIS A 79 -3.85 -12.50 -8.95
N ALA A 80 -2.99 -11.90 -8.13
CA ALA A 80 -2.09 -12.64 -7.24
C ALA A 80 -2.85 -13.53 -6.25
N SER A 81 -3.97 -13.04 -5.72
CA SER A 81 -4.86 -13.80 -4.84
C SER A 81 -5.44 -15.03 -5.54
N TYR A 82 -5.93 -14.88 -6.77
CA TYR A 82 -6.46 -16.00 -7.55
C TYR A 82 -5.40 -17.06 -7.83
N LEU A 83 -4.18 -16.66 -8.19
CA LEU A 83 -3.07 -17.59 -8.39
C LEU A 83 -2.72 -18.35 -7.10
N ALA A 84 -2.71 -17.67 -5.95
CA ALA A 84 -2.45 -18.32 -4.66
C ALA A 84 -3.54 -19.35 -4.32
N LEU A 85 -4.81 -18.98 -4.53
CA LEU A 85 -5.94 -19.89 -4.33
C LEU A 85 -5.87 -21.10 -5.25
N GLU A 86 -5.55 -20.93 -6.53
CA GLU A 86 -5.38 -22.02 -7.50
C GLU A 86 -4.28 -22.99 -7.06
N ARG A 87 -3.08 -22.47 -6.78
CA ARG A 87 -1.92 -23.30 -6.40
C ARG A 87 -2.10 -24.05 -5.10
N CYS A 88 -2.93 -23.54 -4.19
CA CYS A 88 -3.25 -24.19 -2.93
C CYS A 88 -4.54 -25.01 -2.94
N GLY A 89 -5.27 -25.10 -4.07
CA GLY A 89 -6.50 -25.89 -4.19
C GLY A 89 -7.76 -25.26 -3.58
N PHE A 90 -7.77 -23.94 -3.40
CA PHE A 90 -8.86 -23.16 -2.81
C PHE A 90 -9.64 -22.33 -3.85
N GLU A 91 -9.72 -22.79 -5.10
CA GLU A 91 -10.40 -22.10 -6.20
C GLU A 91 -11.86 -21.75 -5.90
N HIS A 92 -12.52 -22.59 -5.08
CA HIS A 92 -13.90 -22.38 -4.65
C HIS A 92 -14.09 -21.10 -3.81
N LEU A 93 -13.01 -20.48 -3.30
CA LEU A 93 -13.05 -19.22 -2.57
C LEU A 93 -12.95 -17.99 -3.47
N LYS A 94 -12.55 -18.14 -4.75
CA LYS A 94 -12.48 -17.01 -5.70
C LYS A 94 -13.77 -16.17 -5.78
N PRO A 95 -14.99 -16.75 -5.74
CA PRO A 95 -16.23 -15.97 -5.77
C PRO A 95 -16.41 -15.02 -4.58
N MET A 96 -15.66 -15.20 -3.48
CA MET A 96 -15.68 -14.29 -2.33
C MET A 96 -14.88 -13.00 -2.58
N LEU A 97 -14.00 -12.99 -3.59
CA LEU A 97 -13.11 -11.88 -3.89
C LEU A 97 -13.61 -11.05 -5.07
N GLY A 98 -13.19 -9.78 -5.13
CA GLY A 98 -13.40 -8.87 -6.26
C GLY A 98 -14.19 -7.60 -5.92
N PRO A 99 -14.51 -6.78 -6.93
CA PRO A 99 -15.19 -5.51 -6.74
C PRO A 99 -16.54 -5.65 -6.02
N GLY A 100 -16.77 -4.81 -5.00
CA GLY A 100 -17.97 -4.88 -4.16
C GLY A 100 -18.00 -6.07 -3.18
N LYS A 101 -16.90 -6.82 -3.07
CA LYS A 101 -16.70 -7.93 -2.13
C LYS A 101 -15.41 -7.70 -1.35
N ILE A 102 -14.77 -8.78 -0.89
CA ILE A 102 -13.44 -8.70 -0.30
C ILE A 102 -12.43 -8.40 -1.42
N SER A 103 -11.58 -7.38 -1.25
CA SER A 103 -10.69 -6.88 -2.30
C SER A 103 -9.71 -7.94 -2.81
N ASP A 104 -9.16 -8.72 -1.90
CA ASP A 104 -8.10 -9.69 -2.14
C ASP A 104 -8.04 -10.68 -0.95
N ILE A 105 -7.05 -11.58 -0.96
CA ILE A 105 -6.92 -12.65 0.02
C ILE A 105 -6.50 -12.17 1.42
N LEU A 106 -5.84 -11.02 1.55
CA LEU A 106 -5.26 -10.57 2.82
C LEU A 106 -6.35 -10.17 3.82
N PRO A 107 -7.34 -9.31 3.49
CA PRO A 107 -8.45 -9.03 4.42
C PRO A 107 -9.22 -10.30 4.79
N LEU A 108 -9.40 -11.24 3.84
CA LEU A 108 -10.03 -12.53 4.12
C LEU A 108 -9.27 -13.29 5.21
N MET A 109 -7.94 -13.32 5.14
CA MET A 109 -7.09 -13.96 6.13
C MET A 109 -7.13 -13.26 7.48
N PHE A 110 -7.04 -11.93 7.51
CA PHE A 110 -7.11 -11.16 8.75
C PHE A 110 -8.44 -11.32 9.48
N ILE A 111 -9.57 -11.39 8.76
CA ILE A 111 -10.89 -11.52 9.38
C ILE A 111 -11.15 -12.98 9.80
N ALA A 112 -10.87 -13.96 8.91
CA ALA A 112 -11.16 -15.38 9.18
C ALA A 112 -10.24 -16.01 10.23
N TYR A 113 -9.02 -15.47 10.42
CA TYR A 113 -7.99 -15.98 11.33
C TYR A 113 -7.52 -14.95 12.35
N HIS A 114 -8.38 -13.97 12.70
CA HIS A 114 -8.09 -12.94 13.70
C HIS A 114 -7.72 -13.51 15.09
N ASP A 115 -8.15 -14.75 15.39
CA ASP A 115 -7.91 -15.47 16.64
C ASP A 115 -6.66 -16.39 16.58
N CYS A 116 -5.93 -16.39 15.46
CA CYS A 116 -4.76 -17.24 15.23
C CYS A 116 -3.47 -16.41 15.13
N PRO A 117 -2.75 -16.16 16.24
CA PRO A 117 -1.53 -15.34 16.25
C PRO A 117 -0.46 -15.81 15.25
N GLU A 118 -0.36 -17.11 15.00
CA GLU A 118 0.57 -17.69 14.03
C GLU A 118 0.28 -17.29 12.58
N VAL A 119 -1.00 -17.13 12.22
CA VAL A 119 -1.41 -16.64 10.89
C VAL A 119 -1.18 -15.13 10.81
N LEU A 120 -1.57 -14.40 11.86
CA LEU A 120 -1.41 -12.93 11.91
C LEU A 120 0.05 -12.48 11.88
N LYS A 121 0.97 -13.26 12.47
CA LYS A 121 2.41 -12.98 12.40
C LYS A 121 2.91 -12.93 10.96
N LEU A 122 2.42 -13.79 10.07
CA LEU A 122 2.77 -13.73 8.65
C LEU A 122 2.16 -12.49 7.97
N GLY A 123 0.98 -12.07 8.42
CA GLY A 123 0.35 -10.78 8.08
C GLY A 123 1.26 -9.57 8.25
N ALA A 124 2.10 -9.56 9.29
CA ALA A 124 3.04 -8.47 9.54
C ALA A 124 4.22 -8.43 8.54
N TYR A 125 4.47 -9.53 7.81
CA TYR A 125 5.57 -9.67 6.84
C TYR A 125 5.06 -9.83 5.40
N VAL A 126 3.79 -9.52 5.15
CA VAL A 126 3.29 -9.43 3.77
C VAL A 126 4.16 -8.46 3.01
N GLN A 127 4.75 -8.92 1.92
CA GLN A 127 5.35 -7.99 0.97
C GLN A 127 4.22 -7.36 0.17
N ASP A 128 3.83 -6.15 0.56
CA ASP A 128 2.95 -5.35 -0.27
C ASP A 128 3.77 -4.88 -1.49
N PRO A 129 3.38 -5.23 -2.72
CA PRO A 129 4.05 -4.75 -3.93
C PRO A 129 4.07 -3.21 -4.05
N LEU A 130 3.25 -2.49 -3.27
CA LEU A 130 3.36 -1.04 -3.11
C LEU A 130 4.66 -0.57 -2.45
N VAL A 131 5.39 -1.42 -1.71
CA VAL A 131 6.64 -1.05 -1.04
C VAL A 131 7.76 -0.75 -2.06
N GLY A 132 7.58 -1.14 -3.34
CA GLY A 132 8.46 -0.77 -4.46
C GLY A 132 8.01 0.44 -5.26
N ILE A 133 6.82 1.00 -4.97
CA ILE A 133 6.36 2.20 -5.66
C ILE A 133 7.09 3.39 -5.01
N PRO A 134 7.96 4.10 -5.76
CA PRO A 134 8.54 5.32 -5.22
C PRO A 134 7.37 6.21 -4.80
N PRO A 135 7.41 6.79 -3.58
CA PRO A 135 6.35 7.69 -3.15
C PRO A 135 6.09 8.68 -4.28
N PRO A 136 4.81 9.03 -4.56
CA PRO A 136 4.52 10.07 -5.53
C PRO A 136 5.47 11.22 -5.26
N SER A 137 6.15 11.71 -6.29
CA SER A 137 7.19 12.72 -6.21
C SER A 137 6.60 14.06 -5.77
N VAL A 138 6.07 14.09 -4.55
CA VAL A 138 5.79 15.29 -3.81
C VAL A 138 7.17 15.77 -3.40
N ILE A 139 7.61 16.86 -4.05
CA ILE A 139 8.85 17.54 -3.67
C ILE A 139 8.67 17.94 -2.19
N ASP A 140 9.36 17.25 -1.29
CA ASP A 140 9.33 17.57 0.13
C ASP A 140 9.89 18.99 0.35
N ILE A 141 9.37 19.70 1.35
CA ILE A 141 9.87 21.01 1.74
C ILE A 141 11.36 20.90 2.08
N GLY A 142 12.22 21.51 1.26
CA GLY A 142 13.69 21.48 1.40
C GLY A 142 14.42 20.63 0.37
N SER A 143 13.70 19.92 -0.50
CA SER A 143 14.31 19.21 -1.64
C SER A 143 14.80 20.20 -2.71
N GLU A 144 15.91 19.87 -3.38
CA GLU A 144 16.44 20.67 -4.50
C GLU A 144 15.41 20.71 -5.64
N MET A 145 14.88 21.90 -5.92
CA MET A 145 13.91 22.10 -6.98
C MET A 145 14.64 22.23 -8.33
N PRO A 146 14.26 21.46 -9.37
CA PRO A 146 14.81 21.69 -10.69
C PRO A 146 14.44 23.09 -11.18
N ASN A 147 15.34 23.74 -11.92
CA ASN A 147 15.10 25.08 -12.46
C ASN A 147 13.87 25.08 -13.37
N LEU A 148 12.77 25.67 -12.92
CA LEU A 148 11.56 25.81 -13.70
C LEU A 148 11.79 26.82 -14.83
N ASN A 149 11.23 26.56 -16.01
CA ASN A 149 11.35 27.45 -17.16
C ASN A 149 10.02 28.15 -17.45
N LEU A 150 10.04 29.47 -17.63
CA LEU A 150 8.93 30.21 -18.22
C LEU A 150 9.05 30.17 -19.74
N VAL A 151 8.03 29.66 -20.40
CA VAL A 151 7.90 29.72 -21.86
C VAL A 151 6.94 30.84 -22.21
N SER A 152 7.45 31.89 -22.86
CA SER A 152 6.61 32.96 -23.39
C SER A 152 5.83 32.49 -24.61
N LEU A 153 4.69 33.14 -24.89
CA LEU A 153 3.90 32.91 -26.11
C LEU A 153 4.68 33.20 -27.41
N ALA A 154 5.78 33.96 -27.31
CA ALA A 154 6.71 34.22 -28.42
C ALA A 154 7.82 33.15 -28.57
N GLY A 155 7.73 32.03 -27.84
CA GLY A 155 8.66 30.90 -27.93
C GLY A 155 10.00 31.12 -27.21
N LYS A 156 10.17 32.21 -26.46
CA LYS A 156 11.35 32.39 -25.60
C LYS A 156 11.18 31.62 -24.30
N THR A 157 12.22 30.87 -23.93
CA THR A 157 12.31 30.12 -22.68
C THR A 157 13.30 30.80 -21.75
N VAL A 158 12.92 31.07 -20.51
CA VAL A 158 13.76 31.70 -19.48
C VAL A 158 13.66 30.89 -18.19
N GLY A 159 14.80 30.50 -17.62
CA GLY A 159 14.83 29.83 -16.31
C GLY A 159 14.42 30.78 -15.19
N LEU A 160 13.67 30.28 -14.20
CA LEU A 160 13.30 31.07 -13.01
C LEU A 160 14.54 31.50 -12.21
N SER A 161 15.62 30.72 -12.24
CA SER A 161 16.92 31.11 -11.67
C SER A 161 17.50 32.39 -12.29
N ASP A 162 17.17 32.65 -13.56
CA ASP A 162 17.76 33.73 -14.35
C ASP A 162 16.92 35.01 -14.28
N LEU A 163 15.72 34.91 -13.69
CA LEU A 163 14.91 36.06 -13.34
C LEU A 163 15.55 36.77 -12.14
N HIS A 164 16.20 37.90 -12.44
CA HIS A 164 16.56 38.86 -11.41
C HIS A 164 15.27 39.43 -10.80
N ILE A 165 14.81 38.79 -9.72
CA ILE A 165 13.70 39.30 -8.91
C ILE A 165 14.22 40.56 -8.21
N ASN A 166 13.69 41.70 -8.61
CA ASN A 166 13.91 42.94 -7.89
C ASN A 166 13.29 42.78 -6.49
N LYS A 167 14.14 42.68 -5.45
CA LYS A 167 13.74 42.40 -4.05
C LYS A 167 12.79 43.46 -3.48
N ASP A 168 12.69 44.63 -4.09
CA ASP A 168 11.84 45.74 -3.64
C ASP A 168 10.43 45.71 -4.24
N ARG A 169 10.10 44.70 -5.06
CA ARG A 169 8.76 44.56 -5.66
C ARG A 169 8.21 43.16 -5.47
N THR A 170 7.00 43.07 -4.92
CA THR A 170 6.27 41.81 -4.78
C THR A 170 6.05 41.20 -6.16
N MET A 171 6.62 40.02 -6.39
CA MET A 171 6.32 39.22 -7.57
C MET A 171 4.94 38.58 -7.39
N MET A 172 3.99 38.95 -8.25
CA MET A 172 2.66 38.35 -8.27
C MET A 172 2.59 37.36 -9.43
N ILE A 173 2.58 36.06 -9.11
CA ILE A 173 2.38 35.00 -10.09
C ILE A 173 0.89 34.67 -10.13
N MET A 174 0.22 34.99 -11.23
CA MET A 174 -1.16 34.59 -11.48
C MET A 174 -1.16 33.42 -12.46
N ALA A 175 -1.46 32.23 -11.95
CA ALA A 175 -1.73 31.06 -12.77
C ALA A 175 -3.25 30.91 -12.89
N SER A 176 -3.79 31.11 -14.09
CA SER A 176 -5.19 30.79 -14.40
C SER A 176 -5.25 29.52 -15.24
N SER A 177 -5.95 28.49 -14.74
CA SER A 177 -6.38 27.38 -15.57
C SER A 177 -7.69 27.77 -16.26
N ALA A 178 -7.67 27.87 -17.58
CA ALA A 178 -8.90 27.81 -18.37
C ALA A 178 -9.06 26.35 -18.82
N SER A 179 -10.06 25.67 -18.25
CA SER A 179 -10.57 24.40 -18.77
C SER A 179 -11.52 24.65 -19.93
#